data_AF-A0AAW4MYG1-F1
#
_entry.id   AF-A0AAW4MYG1-F1
#
_cell.length_a   1.000
_cell.length_b   1.000
_cell.length_c   1.000
_cell.angle_alpha   90.00
_cell.angle_beta   90.00
_cell.angle_gamma   90.00
#
_symmetry.space_group_name_H-M   'P 1'
#
loop_
_entity.id
_entity.type
_entity.pdbx_description
1 polymer ?
#
loop_
_entity_poly.entity_id
_entity_poly.type
_entity_poly.pdbx_seq_one_letter_code
_entity_poly.pdbx_strand_id
1 'polypeptide(L)'
;MKEEDLSKAIKLKEELDSERELLRFANHPSVDLRVNLEERCDHGHILNMDYLLGDNVIKELKAMVIAKIEKNISNLLDKLEKL
;
A
#
# COMPACT_ATOMS: atom_id res chain seq x y z
N MET A 1 26.95 -3.65 -17.44
CA MET A 1 26.00 -2.83 -16.66
C MET A 1 26.75 -1.60 -16.17
N LYS A 2 26.25 -0.39 -16.43
CA LYS A 2 26.90 0.83 -15.95
C LYS A 2 26.57 1.04 -14.46
N GLU A 3 27.42 1.75 -13.75
CA GLU A 3 27.22 2.05 -12.31
C GLU A 3 25.87 2.75 -12.04
N GLU A 4 25.43 3.58 -12.99
CA GLU A 4 24.12 4.24 -12.96
C GLU A 4 22.95 3.24 -13.08
N ASP A 5 23.06 2.21 -13.93
CA ASP A 5 22.04 1.16 -14.08
C ASP A 5 21.96 0.31 -12.81
N LEU A 6 23.12 0.04 -12.19
CA LEU A 6 23.24 -0.73 -10.96
C LEU A 6 22.61 0.02 -9.77
N SER A 7 22.84 1.33 -9.66
CA SER A 7 22.19 2.17 -8.65
C SER A 7 20.67 2.25 -8.83
N LYS A 8 20.19 2.35 -10.09
CA LYS A 8 18.75 2.32 -10.40
C LYS A 8 18.11 0.99 -10.02
N ALA A 9 18.76 -0.13 -10.33
CA ALA A 9 18.26 -1.46 -9.99
C ALA A 9 18.14 -1.66 -8.47
N ILE A 10 19.13 -1.19 -7.68
CA ILE A 10 19.10 -1.27 -6.21
C ILE A 10 17.89 -0.51 -5.65
N LYS A 11 17.66 0.74 -6.09
CA LYS A 11 16.52 1.54 -5.61
C LYS A 11 15.17 0.89 -5.94
N LEU A 12 15.01 0.39 -7.16
CA LEU A 12 13.77 -0.31 -7.55
C LEU A 12 13.57 -1.60 -6.74
N LYS A 13 14.65 -2.29 -6.36
CA LYS A 13 14.58 -3.47 -5.51
C LYS A 13 14.12 -3.12 -4.09
N GLU A 14 14.62 -2.03 -3.52
CA GLU A 14 14.18 -1.53 -2.21
C GLU A 14 12.70 -1.14 -2.21
N GLU A 15 12.25 -0.42 -3.25
CA GLU A 15 10.83 -0.09 -3.44
C GLU A 15 9.96 -1.35 -3.55
N LEU A 16 10.42 -2.34 -4.32
CA LEU A 16 9.71 -3.61 -4.51
C LEU A 16 9.60 -4.40 -3.20
N ASP A 17 10.65 -4.43 -2.39
CA ASP A 17 10.64 -5.12 -1.11
C ASP A 17 9.70 -4.45 -0.12
N SER A 18 9.67 -3.11 -0.09
CA SER A 18 8.74 -2.33 0.72
C SER A 18 7.27 -2.61 0.35
N GLU A 19 6.94 -2.60 -0.95
CA GLU A 19 5.58 -2.91 -1.41
C GLU A 19 5.17 -4.37 -1.11
N ARG A 20 6.12 -5.31 -1.19
CA ARG A 20 5.87 -6.72 -0.81
C ARG A 20 5.64 -6.88 0.68
N GLU A 21 6.37 -6.15 1.51
CA GLU A 21 6.15 -6.13 2.96
C GLU A 21 4.78 -5.55 3.29
N LEU A 22 4.41 -4.44 2.64
CA LEU A 22 3.09 -3.84 2.78
C LEU A 22 1.97 -4.78 2.34
N LEU A 23 2.14 -5.51 1.24
CA LEU A 23 1.17 -6.52 0.78
C LEU A 23 1.00 -7.64 1.82
N ARG A 24 2.10 -8.13 2.41
CA ARG A 24 2.05 -9.15 3.46
C ARG A 24 1.35 -8.64 4.71
N PHE A 25 1.62 -7.40 5.10
CA PHE A 25 0.97 -6.75 6.23
C PHE A 25 -0.53 -6.60 5.98
N ALA A 26 -0.93 -6.03 4.85
CA ALA A 26 -2.34 -5.82 4.49
C ALA A 26 -3.13 -7.13 4.42
N ASN A 27 -2.52 -8.23 3.98
CA ASN A 27 -3.15 -9.54 3.92
C ASN A 27 -3.17 -10.31 5.25
N HIS A 28 -2.51 -9.82 6.29
CA HIS A 28 -2.46 -10.53 7.56
C HIS A 28 -3.87 -10.64 8.19
N PRO A 29 -4.30 -11.82 8.69
CA PRO A 29 -5.65 -12.01 9.25
C PRO A 29 -5.98 -11.11 10.43
N SER A 30 -4.97 -10.65 11.16
CA SER A 30 -5.11 -9.74 12.31
C SER A 30 -4.99 -8.26 11.95
N VAL A 31 -4.98 -7.91 10.65
CA VAL A 31 -4.92 -6.53 10.17
C VAL A 31 -6.27 -6.15 9.60
N ASP A 32 -6.89 -5.13 10.16
CA ASP A 32 -8.13 -4.54 9.66
C ASP A 32 -7.87 -3.19 9.01
N LEU A 33 -8.66 -2.85 8.00
CA LEU A 33 -8.68 -1.50 7.44
C LEU A 33 -9.61 -0.65 8.30
N ARG A 34 -9.10 0.45 8.86
CA ARG A 34 -9.92 1.48 9.52
C ARG A 34 -10.01 2.72 8.64
N VAL A 35 -11.22 3.23 8.46
CA VAL A 35 -11.47 4.45 7.69
C VAL A 35 -11.82 5.57 8.65
N ASN A 36 -11.00 6.62 8.66
CA ASN A 36 -11.21 7.77 9.55
C ASN A 36 -11.53 9.04 8.76
N LEU A 37 -12.43 9.85 9.29
CA LEU A 37 -12.52 11.27 8.94
C LEU A 37 -11.66 12.05 9.93
N GLU A 38 -10.76 12.87 9.42
CA GLU A 38 -9.81 13.65 10.20
C GLU A 38 -9.93 15.14 9.85
N GLU A 39 -10.13 15.97 10.87
CA GLU A 39 -10.07 17.43 10.71
C GLU A 39 -8.63 17.91 10.58
N ARG A 40 -8.35 18.71 9.54
CA ARG A 40 -7.03 19.30 9.30
C ARG A 40 -6.84 20.61 10.10
N CYS A 41 -6.81 20.51 11.42
CA CYS A 41 -6.54 21.62 12.33
C CYS A 41 -5.71 21.17 13.53
N ASP A 42 -5.09 22.11 14.26
CA ASP A 42 -4.10 21.85 15.33
C ASP A 42 -4.65 21.04 16.53
N HIS A 43 -5.98 20.81 16.58
CA HIS A 43 -6.67 19.97 17.57
C HIS A 43 -7.57 18.91 16.91
N GLY A 44 -7.21 18.48 15.69
CA GLY A 44 -8.07 17.72 14.79
C GLY A 44 -8.78 16.53 15.43
N HIS A 45 -10.11 16.50 15.27
CA HIS A 45 -10.91 15.34 15.61
C HIS A 45 -10.71 14.23 14.59
N ILE A 46 -10.59 12.99 15.09
CA ILE A 46 -10.53 11.76 14.27
C ILE A 46 -11.77 10.94 14.61
N LEU A 47 -12.61 10.70 13.61
CA LEU A 47 -13.81 9.87 13.73
C LEU A 47 -13.65 8.61 12.89
N ASN A 48 -13.69 7.44 13.55
CA ASN A 48 -13.73 6.16 12.85
C ASN A 48 -15.14 5.94 12.25
N MET A 49 -15.18 5.61 10.96
CA MET A 49 -16.41 5.44 10.16
C MET A 49 -16.93 4.00 10.09
N ASP A 50 -16.32 3.05 10.82
CA ASP A 50 -16.71 1.63 10.82
C ASP A 50 -18.22 1.46 11.13
N TYR A 51 -18.77 2.29 12.05
CA TYR A 51 -20.19 2.26 12.42
C TYR A 51 -21.15 2.61 11.28
N LEU A 52 -20.69 3.39 10.30
CA LEU A 52 -21.51 3.87 9.18
C LEU A 52 -21.31 3.02 7.92
N LEU A 53 -20.07 2.63 7.63
CA LEU A 53 -19.72 1.91 6.41
C LEU A 53 -20.13 0.42 6.49
N GLY A 54 -20.02 -0.18 7.67
CA GLY A 54 -20.28 -1.60 7.90
C GLY A 54 -19.22 -2.52 7.27
N ASP A 55 -19.17 -3.75 7.77
CA ASP A 55 -18.07 -4.70 7.49
C ASP A 55 -17.87 -5.02 6.00
N ASN A 56 -18.95 -5.11 5.22
CA ASN A 56 -18.86 -5.45 3.79
C ASN A 56 -18.14 -4.35 3.00
N VAL A 57 -18.48 -3.08 3.25
CA VAL A 57 -17.82 -1.94 2.59
C VAL A 57 -16.35 -1.86 3.00
N ILE A 58 -16.04 -2.08 4.28
CA ILE A 58 -14.65 -2.10 4.76
C ILE A 58 -13.84 -3.22 4.09
N LYS A 59 -14.43 -4.41 3.90
CA LYS A 59 -13.79 -5.52 3.16
C LYS A 59 -13.53 -5.16 1.70
N GLU A 60 -14.49 -4.52 1.02
CA GLU A 60 -14.33 -4.06 -0.36
C GLU A 60 -13.21 -3.01 -0.46
N LEU A 61 -13.18 -2.04 0.45
CA LEU A 61 -12.12 -1.03 0.51
C LEU A 61 -10.75 -1.68 0.76
N LYS A 62 -10.66 -2.67 1.66
CA LYS A 62 -9.42 -3.43 1.89
C LYS A 62 -8.96 -4.16 0.63
N ALA A 63 -9.88 -4.79 -0.10
CA ALA A 63 -9.58 -5.43 -1.37
C ALA A 63 -9.07 -4.44 -2.43
N MET A 64 -9.64 -3.23 -2.50
CA MET A 64 -9.15 -2.17 -3.38
C MET A 64 -7.73 -1.71 -3.04
N VAL A 65 -7.41 -1.57 -1.75
CA VAL A 65 -6.06 -1.25 -1.28
C VAL A 65 -5.06 -2.34 -1.68
N ILE A 66 -5.40 -3.62 -1.45
CA ILE A 66 -4.57 -4.76 -1.83
C ILE A 66 -4.32 -4.78 -3.35
N ALA A 67 -5.36 -4.63 -4.17
CA ALA A 67 -5.23 -4.60 -5.62
C ALA A 67 -4.33 -3.45 -6.10
N LYS A 68 -4.33 -2.31 -5.40
CA LYS A 68 -3.45 -1.18 -5.70
C LYS A 68 -1.98 -1.52 -5.41
N ILE A 69 -1.71 -2.17 -4.28
CA ILE A 69 -0.36 -2.63 -3.90
C ILE A 69 0.16 -3.65 -4.93
N GLU A 70 -0.65 -4.65 -5.30
CA GLU A 70 -0.31 -5.66 -6.31
C GLU A 70 0.02 -5.03 -7.68
N LYS A 71 -0.73 -3.99 -8.07
CA LYS A 71 -0.44 -3.22 -9.28
C LYS A 71 0.90 -2.48 -9.18
N ASN A 72 1.22 -1.89 -8.03
CA ASN A 72 2.51 -1.22 -7.82
C ASN A 72 3.67 -2.22 -7.93
N ILE A 73 3.56 -3.39 -7.28
CA ILE A 73 4.54 -4.49 -7.38
C ILE A 73 4.76 -4.89 -8.84
N SER A 74 3.69 -5.10 -9.59
CA SER A 74 3.76 -5.48 -11.00
C SER A 74 4.48 -4.42 -11.83
N ASN A 75 4.17 -3.14 -11.62
CA ASN A 75 4.86 -2.03 -12.30
C ASN A 75 6.35 -1.96 -11.95
N LEU A 76 6.74 -2.29 -10.72
CA LEU A 76 8.14 -2.30 -10.28
C LEU A 76 8.92 -3.46 -10.92
N LEU A 77 8.30 -4.64 -11.02
CA LEU A 77 8.86 -5.79 -11.74
C LEU A 77 9.07 -5.46 -13.22
N ASP A 78 8.07 -4.87 -13.90
CA ASP A 78 8.18 -4.43 -15.29
C ASP A 78 9.33 -3.44 -15.51
N LYS A 79 9.59 -2.54 -14.55
CA LYS A 79 10.72 -1.60 -14.63
C LYS A 79 12.06 -2.31 -14.46
N LEU A 80 12.14 -3.27 -13.54
CA LEU A 80 13.34 -4.07 -13.31
C LEU A 80 13.69 -4.96 -14.52
N GLU A 81 12.69 -5.54 -15.21
CA GLU A 81 12.90 -6.35 -16.41
C GLU A 81 13.42 -5.54 -17.62
N LYS A 82 13.15 -4.22 -17.63
CA LYS A 82 13.53 -3.31 -18.71
C LYS A 82 14.85 -2.56 -18.45
N LEU A 83 15.49 -2.79 -17.30
CA LEU A 83 16.83 -2.27 -16.96
C LEU A 83 17.93 -3.14 -17.58
#